data_AF-A0A9E5GBV2-F1
#
_entry.id   AF-A0A9E5GBV2-F1
#
_cell.length_a   1.000
_cell.length_b   1.000
_cell.length_c   1.000
_cell.angle_alpha   90.00
_cell.angle_beta   90.00
_cell.angle_gamma   90.00
#
_symmetry.space_group_name_H-M   'P 1'
#
loop_
_entity.id
_entity.type
_entity.pdbx_description
1 polymer ?
#
loop_
_entity_poly.entity_id
_entity_poly.type
_entity_poly.pdbx_seq_one_letter_code
_entity_poly.pdbx_strand_id
1 'polypeptide(L)'
;MDASNKPANLFRQVNQGMVLLFLGTALLLFILRYGINGGTSPTPFEFYRTFFAFFILFTLTTMLLTFDFNPLGTFLLLFLSFTALVVIDYSLTDFLTIRLFLCLALQMAVLSRVQWPYNMGITALFSVCSTLLQDLPPFLGENTIAGSLFPIASFEIISFFMLLLFSGILHSLVVKYHDNYHKAKEQIEILNVTITKLTVFSQSLQSYARTAEQQAAKKERFRISREIHDISGYMFTNIIAMMDAIIATGCRSSEKTSELCMLVRSQAHDGLRETRKALHLLRNTEDDREQGIRTIYKIKKIFENTTGVSVDIEAGNLPSTFGDEIDLILFRVVQEGLTNALRHGHATRVRILLWIVDG
;
A
#
# COMPACT_ATOMS: atom_id res chain seq x y z
N MET A 1 15.71 8.35 14.05
CA MET A 1 16.15 9.65 13.48
C MET A 1 15.05 10.10 12.53
N ASP A 2 14.18 11.00 12.99
CA ASP A 2 12.93 11.40 12.33
C ASP A 2 13.17 12.04 10.96
N ALA A 3 12.86 11.31 9.89
CA ALA A 3 12.85 11.83 8.53
C ALA A 3 11.60 12.69 8.23
N SER A 4 10.58 12.64 9.10
CA SER A 4 9.32 13.38 8.94
C SER A 4 9.48 14.90 9.12
N ASN A 5 10.48 15.35 9.89
CA ASN A 5 10.63 16.76 10.27
C ASN A 5 11.64 17.55 9.41
N LYS A 6 12.36 16.88 8.50
CA LYS A 6 13.32 17.55 7.59
C LYS A 6 12.69 18.51 6.58
N PRO A 7 11.56 18.20 5.91
CA PRO A 7 11.05 19.07 4.85
C PRO A 7 10.37 20.35 5.38
N ALA A 8 9.68 20.27 6.52
CA ALA A 8 9.12 21.45 7.20
C ALA A 8 10.23 22.40 7.67
N ASN A 9 11.35 21.85 8.16
CA ASN A 9 12.53 22.63 8.51
C ASN A 9 13.21 23.28 7.30
N LEU A 10 13.27 22.60 6.15
CA LEU A 10 13.87 23.16 4.94
C LEU A 10 13.07 24.36 4.42
N PHE A 11 11.74 24.25 4.36
CA PHE A 11 10.89 25.36 3.92
C PHE A 11 11.05 26.59 4.82
N ARG A 12 11.08 26.37 6.14
CA ARG A 12 11.34 27.44 7.12
C ARG A 12 12.72 28.06 6.95
N GLN A 13 13.76 27.26 6.73
CA GLN A 13 15.12 27.75 6.47
C GLN A 13 15.22 28.57 5.18
N VAL A 14 14.56 28.15 4.10
CA VAL A 14 14.49 28.91 2.85
C VAL A 14 13.80 30.25 3.09
N ASN A 15 12.71 30.27 3.86
CA ASN A 15 12.01 31.50 4.20
C ASN A 15 12.89 32.47 5.01
N GLN A 16 13.59 31.94 6.02
CA GLN A 16 14.58 32.70 6.81
C GLN A 16 15.71 33.27 5.95
N GLY A 17 16.25 32.45 5.03
CA GLY A 17 17.28 32.86 4.09
C GLY A 17 16.83 34.01 3.17
N MET A 18 15.59 33.97 2.69
CA MET A 18 15.02 35.06 1.88
C MET A 18 14.83 36.36 2.66
N VAL A 19 14.35 36.28 3.91
CA VAL A 19 14.23 37.47 4.77
C VAL A 19 15.62 38.09 5.04
N LEU A 20 16.63 37.26 5.32
CA LEU A 20 18.03 37.72 5.47
C LEU A 20 18.54 38.38 4.18
N LEU A 21 18.21 37.80 3.03
CA LEU A 21 18.61 38.33 1.73
C LEU A 21 18.00 39.71 1.49
N PHE A 22 16.70 39.91 1.76
CA PHE A 22 16.06 41.23 1.64
C PHE A 22 16.61 42.28 2.61
N LEU A 23 16.90 41.89 3.86
CA LEU A 23 17.54 42.80 4.82
C LEU A 23 18.97 43.15 4.40
N GLY A 24 19.73 42.17 3.90
CA GLY A 24 21.07 42.39 3.38
C GLY A 24 21.10 43.29 2.14
N THR A 25 20.14 43.12 1.21
CA THR A 25 20.01 44.02 0.05
C THR A 25 19.60 45.43 0.45
N ALA A 26 18.69 45.60 1.42
CA ALA A 26 18.34 46.91 1.97
C ALA A 26 19.57 47.62 2.55
N LEU A 27 20.38 46.90 3.34
CA LEU A 27 21.62 47.42 3.93
C LEU A 27 22.66 47.80 2.86
N LEU A 28 22.84 46.93 1.85
CA LEU A 28 23.78 47.19 0.76
C LEU A 28 23.37 48.43 -0.04
N LEU A 29 22.08 48.56 -0.38
CA LEU A 29 21.55 49.73 -1.08
C LEU A 29 21.73 51.02 -0.27
N PHE A 30 21.53 50.95 1.06
CA PHE A 30 21.79 52.08 1.94
C PHE A 30 23.26 52.52 1.89
N ILE A 31 24.20 51.58 2.06
CA ILE A 31 25.64 51.86 2.04
C ILE A 31 26.07 52.41 0.67
N LEU A 32 25.60 51.81 -0.43
CA LEU A 32 25.94 52.26 -1.79
C LEU A 32 25.43 53.67 -2.07
N ARG A 33 24.26 54.03 -1.53
CA ARG A 33 23.61 55.29 -1.86
C ARG A 33 24.07 56.45 -0.98
N TYR A 34 24.22 56.24 0.32
CA TYR A 34 24.62 57.28 1.26
C TYR A 34 26.13 57.33 1.50
N GLY A 35 26.87 56.29 1.10
CA GLY A 35 28.31 56.18 1.29
C GLY A 35 28.69 56.08 2.77
N ILE A 36 29.93 56.47 3.10
CA ILE A 36 30.46 56.56 4.48
C ILE A 36 30.38 57.99 5.03
N ASN A 37 30.13 58.99 4.17
CA ASN A 37 30.23 60.42 4.51
C ASN A 37 28.88 61.08 4.89
N GLY A 38 27.77 60.33 4.99
CA GLY A 38 26.50 60.84 5.54
C GLY A 38 25.50 61.39 4.55
N GLY A 39 25.74 61.25 3.24
CA GLY A 39 24.89 61.83 2.21
C GLY A 39 24.60 63.32 2.44
N THR A 40 23.31 63.69 2.38
CA THR A 40 22.79 65.07 2.40
C THR A 40 22.54 65.65 3.80
N SER A 41 22.85 64.92 4.88
CA SER A 41 22.57 65.38 6.25
C SER A 41 23.64 66.36 6.76
N PRO A 42 23.25 67.50 7.37
CA PRO A 42 24.20 68.39 8.06
C PRO A 42 24.83 67.75 9.32
N THR A 43 24.26 66.66 9.84
CA THR A 43 24.79 65.87 10.98
C THR A 43 24.94 64.38 10.63
N PRO A 44 25.97 64.00 9.84
CA PRO A 44 26.19 62.63 9.37
C PRO A 44 26.20 61.57 10.47
N PHE A 45 26.84 61.86 11.60
CA PHE A 45 27.00 60.92 12.70
C PHE A 45 25.68 60.55 13.36
N GLU A 46 24.81 61.54 13.59
CA GLU A 46 23.52 61.29 14.22
C GLU A 46 22.61 60.50 13.30
N PHE A 47 22.59 60.83 12.00
CA PHE A 47 21.85 60.12 10.97
C PHE A 47 22.20 58.62 10.91
N TYR A 48 23.49 58.27 10.83
CA TYR A 48 23.91 56.87 10.84
C TYR A 48 23.59 56.18 12.16
N ARG A 49 23.78 56.85 13.30
CA ARG A 49 23.51 56.26 14.62
C ARG A 49 22.06 55.83 14.77
N THR A 50 21.10 56.70 14.44
CA THR A 50 19.66 56.34 14.49
C THR A 50 19.34 55.25 13.48
N PHE A 51 19.80 55.39 12.22
CA PHE A 51 19.52 54.39 11.20
C PHE A 51 20.01 52.99 11.61
N PHE A 52 21.28 52.84 11.98
CA PHE A 52 21.84 51.52 12.32
C PHE A 52 21.22 50.94 13.59
N ALA A 53 20.94 51.76 14.61
CA ALA A 53 20.30 51.29 15.83
C ALA A 53 18.92 50.67 15.55
N PHE A 54 18.08 51.39 14.79
CA PHE A 54 16.75 50.89 14.43
C PHE A 54 16.79 49.81 13.35
N PHE A 55 17.75 49.83 12.43
CA PHE A 55 17.94 48.77 11.44
C PHE A 55 18.33 47.43 12.07
N ILE A 56 19.23 47.44 13.07
CA ILE A 56 19.58 46.25 13.84
C ILE A 56 18.36 45.75 14.62
N LEU A 57 17.63 46.66 15.28
CA LEU A 57 16.40 46.32 15.98
C LEU A 57 15.38 45.67 15.03
N PHE A 58 15.13 46.29 13.88
CA PHE A 58 14.22 45.81 12.85
C PHE A 58 14.64 44.45 12.31
N THR A 59 15.94 44.26 12.02
CA THR A 59 16.51 43.00 11.55
C THR A 59 16.30 41.90 12.58
N LEU A 60 16.62 42.17 13.85
CA LEU A 60 16.47 41.22 14.93
C LEU A 60 15.00 40.85 15.15
N THR A 61 14.10 41.82 15.19
CA THR A 61 12.67 41.54 15.39
C THR A 61 12.06 40.79 14.20
N THR A 62 12.43 41.15 12.98
CA THR A 62 11.92 40.50 11.76
C THR A 62 12.47 39.08 11.62
N MET A 63 13.73 38.84 12.02
CA MET A 63 14.29 37.49 12.12
C MET A 63 13.60 36.65 13.18
N LEU A 64 13.40 37.20 14.38
CA LEU A 64 12.69 36.50 15.45
C LEU A 64 11.23 36.18 15.06
N LEU A 65 10.60 37.04 14.26
CA LEU A 65 9.28 36.75 13.68
C LEU A 65 9.27 35.51 12.77
N THR A 66 10.38 34.89 12.42
CA THR A 66 10.38 33.61 11.68
C THR A 66 10.38 32.36 12.57
N PHE A 67 10.57 32.52 13.89
CA PHE A 67 10.65 31.41 14.86
C PHE A 67 9.36 31.25 15.68
N ASP A 68 9.02 30.03 16.10
CA ASP A 68 7.78 29.82 16.86
C ASP A 68 7.82 30.54 18.23
N PHE A 69 6.84 31.42 18.46
CA PHE A 69 6.69 32.22 19.68
C PHE A 69 5.21 32.23 20.09
N ASN A 70 4.97 32.47 21.38
CA ASN A 70 3.63 32.69 21.90
C ASN A 70 2.96 33.89 21.21
N PRO A 71 1.61 33.94 21.13
CA PRO A 71 0.89 35.01 20.43
C PRO A 71 1.24 36.40 20.96
N LEU A 72 1.47 36.54 22.27
CA LEU A 72 1.92 37.79 22.89
C LEU A 72 3.34 38.19 22.42
N GLY A 73 4.24 37.22 22.29
CA GLY A 73 5.59 37.45 21.76
C GLY A 73 5.56 37.87 20.30
N THR A 74 4.72 37.23 19.48
CA THR A 74 4.52 37.61 18.07
C THR A 74 3.95 39.03 17.97
N PHE A 75 2.93 39.37 18.77
CA PHE A 75 2.39 40.73 18.81
C PHE A 75 3.44 41.78 19.20
N LEU A 76 4.23 41.49 20.25
CA LEU A 76 5.31 42.38 20.69
C LEU A 76 6.36 42.58 19.60
N LEU A 77 6.79 41.52 18.93
CA LEU A 77 7.76 41.58 17.84
C LEU A 77 7.20 42.34 16.63
N LEU A 78 5.92 42.16 16.29
CA LEU A 78 5.24 42.93 15.24
C LEU A 78 5.22 44.42 15.59
N PHE A 79 4.80 44.75 16.81
CA PHE A 79 4.79 46.13 17.30
C PHE A 79 6.18 46.75 17.22
N LEU A 80 7.21 46.07 17.74
CA LEU A 80 8.59 46.56 17.74
C LEU A 80 9.16 46.70 16.32
N SER A 81 8.85 45.75 15.42
CA SER A 81 9.24 45.82 14.01
C SER A 81 8.56 46.97 13.27
N PHE A 82 7.29 47.22 13.55
CA PHE A 82 6.54 48.35 12.98
C PHE A 82 7.09 49.68 13.49
N THR A 83 7.32 49.82 14.79
CA THR A 83 7.93 51.03 15.36
C THR A 83 9.31 51.29 14.76
N ALA A 84 10.15 50.25 14.64
CA ALA A 84 11.47 50.38 14.02
C ALA A 84 11.37 50.79 12.54
N LEU A 85 10.42 50.21 11.80
CA LEU A 85 10.18 50.56 10.40
C LEU A 85 9.78 52.03 10.25
N VAL A 86 8.86 52.53 11.08
CA VAL A 86 8.42 53.94 11.05
C VAL A 86 9.58 54.90 11.34
N VAL A 87 10.47 54.57 12.29
CA VAL A 87 11.63 55.41 12.61
C VAL A 87 12.68 55.39 11.50
N ILE A 88 12.91 54.22 10.89
CA ILE A 88 13.78 54.09 9.71
C ILE A 88 13.19 54.88 8.53
N ASP A 89 11.88 54.78 8.30
CA ASP A 89 11.18 55.48 7.22
C ASP A 89 11.37 57.00 7.31
N TYR A 90 11.24 57.56 8.52
CA TYR A 90 11.50 58.96 8.81
C TYR A 90 12.94 59.39 8.51
N SER A 91 13.90 58.46 8.58
CA SER A 91 15.30 58.71 8.24
C SER A 91 15.58 58.56 6.73
N LEU A 92 14.78 57.79 5.99
CA LEU A 92 15.03 57.43 4.59
C LEU A 92 14.08 58.14 3.61
N THR A 93 14.01 59.47 3.63
CA THR A 93 13.02 60.24 2.83
C THR A 93 13.20 60.14 1.31
N ASP A 94 14.35 59.67 0.79
CA ASP A 94 14.68 59.69 -0.65
C ASP A 94 14.84 58.31 -1.33
N PHE A 95 14.62 57.19 -0.63
CA PHE A 95 14.90 55.85 -1.19
C PHE A 95 13.76 54.86 -1.01
N LEU A 96 12.74 55.01 -1.86
CA LEU A 96 11.63 54.06 -2.00
C LEU A 96 12.10 52.61 -2.21
N THR A 97 13.24 52.40 -2.87
CA THR A 97 13.83 51.07 -3.10
C THR A 97 14.33 50.40 -1.82
N ILE A 98 14.97 51.14 -0.90
CA ILE A 98 15.40 50.59 0.40
C ILE A 98 14.17 50.23 1.23
N ARG A 99 13.19 51.13 1.27
CA ARG A 99 11.90 50.92 1.95
C ARG A 99 11.18 49.68 1.42
N LEU A 100 11.22 49.44 0.11
CA LEU A 100 10.63 48.24 -0.51
C LEU A 100 11.23 46.96 0.05
N PHE A 101 12.57 46.85 0.11
CA PHE A 101 13.22 45.65 0.64
C PHE A 101 12.97 45.42 2.13
N LEU A 102 12.89 46.50 2.93
CA LEU A 102 12.48 46.41 4.34
C LEU A 102 11.03 45.89 4.46
N CYS A 103 10.12 46.42 3.65
CA CYS A 103 8.72 45.99 3.63
C CYS A 103 8.59 44.53 3.14
N LEU A 104 9.35 44.11 2.12
CA LEU A 104 9.37 42.73 1.64
C LEU A 104 9.87 41.75 2.71
N ALA A 105 10.92 42.12 3.46
CA ALA A 105 11.42 41.32 4.58
C ALA A 105 10.36 41.13 5.66
N LEU A 106 9.70 42.23 6.08
CA LEU A 106 8.64 42.18 7.07
C LEU A 106 7.41 41.41 6.57
N GLN A 107 6.96 41.67 5.34
CA GLN A 107 5.83 40.98 4.71
C GLN A 107 6.05 39.47 4.71
N MET A 108 7.23 39.00 4.30
CA MET A 108 7.55 37.58 4.26
C MET A 108 7.60 36.97 5.67
N ALA A 109 8.13 37.68 6.66
CA ALA A 109 8.11 37.24 8.05
C ALA A 109 6.67 37.13 8.59
N VAL A 110 5.81 38.12 8.33
CA VAL A 110 4.40 38.12 8.74
C VAL A 110 3.62 37.00 8.06
N LEU A 111 3.69 36.89 6.73
CA LEU A 111 2.91 35.92 5.97
C LEU A 111 3.30 34.48 6.31
N SER A 112 4.54 34.23 6.72
CA SER A 112 4.98 32.90 7.18
C SER A 112 4.27 32.41 8.45
N ARG A 113 3.60 33.30 9.18
CA ARG A 113 2.82 32.96 10.39
C ARG A 113 1.35 32.68 10.11
N VAL A 114 0.90 32.96 8.91
CA VAL A 114 -0.52 33.00 8.59
C VAL A 114 -0.82 31.86 7.63
N GLN A 115 -1.76 31.01 8.02
CA GLN A 115 -2.20 29.90 7.19
C GLN A 115 -3.00 30.39 5.98
N TRP A 116 -2.92 29.62 4.89
CA TRP A 116 -3.84 29.77 3.77
C TRP A 116 -5.29 29.50 4.23
N PRO A 117 -6.30 30.29 3.83
CA PRO A 117 -6.28 31.40 2.87
C PRO A 117 -6.14 32.81 3.49
N TYR A 118 -6.00 32.91 4.82
CA TYR A 118 -5.98 34.19 5.53
C TYR A 118 -4.79 35.08 5.12
N ASN A 119 -3.68 34.46 4.72
CA ASN A 119 -2.48 35.17 4.22
C ASN A 119 -2.73 36.02 2.97
N MET A 120 -3.75 35.71 2.14
CA MET A 120 -4.14 36.56 1.01
C MET A 120 -4.71 37.90 1.47
N GLY A 121 -5.62 37.87 2.45
CA GLY A 121 -6.24 39.08 2.99
C GLY A 121 -5.20 39.97 3.66
N ILE A 122 -4.28 39.36 4.42
CA ILE A 122 -3.17 40.07 5.06
C ILE A 122 -2.20 40.64 4.03
N THR A 123 -1.95 39.95 2.90
CA THR A 123 -1.14 40.50 1.81
C THR A 123 -1.72 41.82 1.29
N ALA A 124 -3.01 41.84 0.97
CA ALA A 124 -3.67 43.04 0.45
C ALA A 124 -3.63 44.18 1.48
N LEU A 125 -3.97 43.89 2.74
CA LEU A 125 -3.94 44.86 3.83
C LEU A 125 -2.53 45.42 4.04
N PHE A 126 -1.52 44.55 4.07
CA PHE A 126 -0.12 44.96 4.26
C PHE A 126 0.36 45.86 3.12
N SER A 127 0.06 45.52 1.87
CA SER A 127 0.44 46.35 0.72
C SER A 127 -0.20 47.74 0.77
N VAL A 128 -1.49 47.83 1.10
CA VAL A 128 -2.19 49.11 1.24
C VAL A 128 -1.61 49.93 2.40
N CYS A 129 -1.45 49.33 3.58
CA CYS A 129 -0.88 50.02 4.74
C CYS A 129 0.56 50.49 4.49
N SER A 130 1.39 49.69 3.82
CA SER A 130 2.78 50.05 3.49
C SER A 130 2.85 51.18 2.48
N THR A 131 1.91 51.24 1.52
CA THR A 131 1.79 52.36 0.59
C THR A 131 1.35 53.64 1.29
N LEU A 132 0.34 53.57 2.17
CA LEU A 132 -0.11 54.73 2.96
C LEU A 132 0.99 55.28 3.88
N LEU A 133 1.89 54.42 4.34
CA LEU A 133 3.02 54.84 5.19
C LEU A 133 4.01 55.76 4.45
N GLN A 134 4.06 55.73 3.11
CA GLN A 134 5.01 56.55 2.34
C GLN A 134 4.66 58.04 2.35
N ASP A 135 3.36 58.35 2.46
CA ASP A 135 2.84 59.71 2.44
C ASP A 135 2.55 60.24 3.86
N LEU A 136 3.08 59.58 4.90
CA LEU A 136 2.79 59.96 6.28
C LEU A 136 3.40 61.34 6.58
N PRO A 137 2.62 62.31 7.09
CA PRO A 137 3.18 63.61 7.46
C PRO A 137 4.24 63.45 8.57
N PRO A 138 5.22 64.35 8.65
CA PRO A 138 6.31 64.28 9.64
C PRO A 138 5.79 64.53 11.06
N PHE A 139 5.27 63.47 11.69
CA PHE A 139 4.67 63.54 13.03
C PHE A 139 5.71 63.51 14.16
N LEU A 140 6.94 63.06 13.89
CA LEU A 140 8.06 63.04 14.83
C LEU A 140 8.84 64.38 14.88
N GLY A 141 8.34 65.42 14.20
CA GLY A 141 8.96 66.74 14.09
C GLY A 141 9.46 67.03 12.68
N GLU A 142 9.90 68.27 12.43
CA GLU A 142 10.53 68.65 11.16
C GLU A 142 11.94 68.09 11.08
N ASN A 143 12.23 67.32 10.04
CA ASN A 143 13.60 66.93 9.71
C ASN A 143 14.17 68.02 8.81
N THR A 144 15.37 68.54 9.10
CA THR A 144 16.00 69.61 8.28
C THR A 144 16.26 69.18 6.83
N ILE A 145 16.17 67.87 6.56
CA ILE A 145 16.30 67.23 5.24
C ILE A 145 14.94 67.21 4.49
N ALA A 146 13.80 67.23 5.21
CA ALA A 146 12.47 67.09 4.64
C ALA A 146 12.00 68.31 3.83
N GLY A 147 12.52 69.50 4.14
CA GLY A 147 12.14 70.75 3.46
C GLY A 147 12.64 70.88 2.02
N SER A 148 13.52 69.98 1.56
CA SER A 148 14.22 70.08 0.26
C SER A 148 13.87 68.98 -0.75
N LEU A 149 12.87 68.14 -0.50
CA LEU A 149 12.69 66.89 -1.25
C LEU A 149 11.49 66.91 -2.20
N PHE A 150 11.74 66.35 -3.38
CA PHE A 150 10.81 66.25 -4.50
C PHE A 150 9.62 65.36 -4.11
N PRO A 151 8.38 65.70 -4.52
CA PRO A 151 7.24 64.81 -4.32
C PRO A 151 7.49 63.46 -5.01
N ILE A 152 7.28 62.36 -4.29
CA ILE A 152 7.37 61.01 -4.85
C ILE A 152 6.41 60.93 -6.04
N ALA A 153 6.91 60.49 -7.20
CA ALA A 153 6.08 60.41 -8.38
C ALA A 153 5.02 59.31 -8.23
N SER A 154 3.78 59.58 -8.65
CA SER A 154 2.67 58.64 -8.45
C SER A 154 2.92 57.25 -9.07
N PHE A 155 3.70 57.18 -10.16
CA PHE A 155 4.05 55.90 -10.80
C PHE A 155 4.99 55.03 -9.93
N GLU A 156 5.83 55.64 -9.09
CA GLU A 156 6.76 54.93 -8.20
C GLU A 156 5.99 54.26 -7.05
N ILE A 157 5.03 54.99 -6.47
CA ILE A 157 4.12 54.49 -5.42
C ILE A 157 3.27 53.32 -5.95
N ILE A 158 2.72 53.46 -7.17
CA ILE A 158 1.96 52.38 -7.83
C ILE A 158 2.87 51.16 -8.04
N SER A 159 4.09 51.37 -8.52
CA SER A 159 5.05 50.28 -8.75
C SER A 159 5.42 49.57 -7.44
N PHE A 160 5.63 50.33 -6.36
CA PHE A 160 5.88 49.79 -5.02
C PHE A 160 4.71 48.92 -4.54
N PHE A 161 3.48 49.42 -4.66
CA PHE A 161 2.27 48.69 -4.27
C PHE A 161 2.16 47.38 -5.06
N MET A 162 2.33 47.44 -6.39
CA MET A 162 2.23 46.28 -7.25
C MET A 162 3.30 45.23 -6.95
N LEU A 163 4.54 45.64 -6.65
CA LEU A 163 5.62 44.73 -6.28
C LEU A 163 5.35 44.03 -4.93
N LEU A 164 4.88 44.75 -3.91
CA LEU A 164 4.50 44.15 -2.63
C LEU A 164 3.32 43.20 -2.78
N LEU A 165 2.29 43.60 -3.53
CA LEU A 165 1.12 42.77 -3.79
C LEU A 165 1.51 41.49 -4.52
N PHE A 166 2.29 41.60 -5.59
CA PHE A 166 2.77 40.46 -6.36
C PHE A 166 3.62 39.51 -5.51
N SER A 167 4.58 40.05 -4.74
CA SER A 167 5.44 39.24 -3.87
C SER A 167 4.63 38.49 -2.81
N GLY A 168 3.68 39.15 -2.14
CA GLY A 168 2.85 38.50 -1.12
C GLY A 168 1.89 37.45 -1.69
N ILE A 169 1.34 37.67 -2.89
CA ILE A 169 0.53 36.67 -3.60
C ILE A 169 1.40 35.46 -3.94
N LEU A 170 2.58 35.68 -4.51
CA LEU A 170 3.53 34.63 -4.86
C LEU A 170 3.91 33.81 -3.62
N HIS A 171 4.26 34.47 -2.52
CA HIS A 171 4.56 33.82 -1.26
C HIS A 171 3.37 32.99 -0.74
N SER A 172 2.16 33.55 -0.75
CA SER A 172 0.94 32.86 -0.31
C SER A 172 0.63 31.63 -1.15
N LEU A 173 0.87 31.69 -2.47
CA LEU A 173 0.74 30.54 -3.37
C LEU A 173 1.79 29.47 -3.06
N VAL A 174 3.05 29.86 -2.82
CA VAL A 174 4.12 28.93 -2.44
C VAL A 174 3.77 28.18 -1.17
N VAL A 175 3.26 28.87 -0.14
CA VAL A 175 2.78 28.25 1.11
C VAL A 175 1.64 27.26 0.83
N LYS A 176 0.64 27.66 0.03
CA LYS A 176 -0.48 26.78 -0.36
C LYS A 176 0.00 25.51 -1.07
N TYR A 177 0.92 25.64 -2.03
CA TYR A 177 1.45 24.50 -2.77
C TYR A 177 2.29 23.58 -1.86
N HIS A 178 3.06 24.16 -0.94
CA HIS A 178 3.82 23.40 0.05
C HIS A 178 2.90 22.56 0.94
N ASP A 179 1.86 23.17 1.53
CA ASP A 179 0.89 22.47 2.38
C ASP A 179 0.15 21.36 1.62
N ASN A 180 -0.27 21.63 0.37
CA ASN A 180 -0.95 20.64 -0.46
C ASN A 180 -0.03 19.47 -0.83
N TYR A 181 1.23 19.74 -1.15
CA TYR A 181 2.23 18.72 -1.43
C TYR A 181 2.45 17.80 -0.21
N HIS A 182 2.53 18.40 0.98
CA HIS A 182 2.69 17.64 2.21
C HIS A 182 1.49 16.74 2.52
N LYS A 183 0.27 17.28 2.40
CA LYS A 183 -0.96 16.49 2.57
C LYS A 183 -1.05 15.34 1.57
N ALA A 184 -0.73 15.59 0.30
CA ALA A 184 -0.74 14.57 -0.73
C ALA A 184 0.29 13.46 -0.45
N LYS A 185 1.49 13.83 -0.01
CA LYS A 185 2.55 12.88 0.36
C LYS A 185 2.15 11.99 1.53
N GLU A 186 1.55 12.58 2.57
CA GLU A 186 1.05 11.83 3.74
C GLU A 186 -0.06 10.83 3.34
N GLN A 187 -0.98 11.24 2.47
CA GLN A 187 -2.03 10.35 1.95
C GLN A 187 -1.46 9.17 1.16
N ILE A 188 -0.43 9.40 0.33
CA ILE A 188 0.25 8.34 -0.42
C ILE A 188 0.91 7.34 0.54
N GLU A 189 1.52 7.81 1.63
CA GLU A 189 2.15 6.95 2.62
C GLU A 189 1.10 6.06 3.33
N ILE A 190 -0.02 6.65 3.77
CA ILE A 190 -1.14 5.91 4.37
C ILE A 190 -1.71 4.88 3.38
N LEU A 191 -1.86 5.26 2.12
CA LEU A 191 -2.37 4.38 1.07
C LEU A 191 -1.45 3.18 0.86
N ASN A 192 -0.13 3.39 0.77
CA ASN A 192 0.84 2.32 0.62
C ASN A 192 0.80 1.34 1.79
N VAL A 193 0.78 1.85 3.03
CA VAL A 193 0.65 1.01 4.24
C VAL A 193 -0.64 0.19 4.20
N THR A 194 -1.75 0.79 3.76
CA THR A 194 -3.05 0.11 3.66
C THR A 194 -3.03 -1.00 2.61
N ILE A 195 -2.44 -0.75 1.44
CA ILE A 195 -2.27 -1.76 0.37
C ILE A 195 -1.43 -2.94 0.88
N THR A 196 -0.31 -2.68 1.57
CA THR A 196 0.52 -3.74 2.15
C THR A 196 -0.27 -4.58 3.15
N LYS A 197 -1.00 -3.94 4.09
CA LYS A 197 -1.84 -4.65 5.07
C LYS A 197 -2.90 -5.51 4.40
N LEU A 198 -3.60 -4.97 3.39
CA LEU A 198 -4.63 -5.70 2.66
C LEU A 198 -4.04 -6.90 1.91
N THR A 199 -2.86 -6.73 1.33
CA THR A 199 -2.15 -7.80 0.61
C THR A 199 -1.77 -8.95 1.56
N VAL A 200 -1.16 -8.62 2.71
CA VAL A 200 -0.80 -9.62 3.73
C VAL A 200 -2.05 -10.31 4.29
N PHE A 201 -3.12 -9.56 4.56
CA PHE A 201 -4.38 -10.12 5.04
C PHE A 201 -5.01 -11.08 4.01
N SER A 202 -5.02 -10.69 2.73
CA SER A 202 -5.51 -11.52 1.63
C SER A 202 -4.71 -12.84 1.52
N GLN A 203 -3.37 -12.76 1.59
CA GLN A 203 -2.51 -13.94 1.60
C GLN A 203 -2.79 -14.86 2.81
N SER A 204 -3.00 -14.27 3.98
CA SER A 204 -3.37 -15.03 5.19
C SER A 204 -4.70 -15.75 5.00
N LEU A 205 -5.73 -15.09 4.46
CA LEU A 205 -7.03 -15.71 4.18
C LEU A 205 -6.90 -16.87 3.19
N GLN A 206 -6.12 -16.71 2.12
CA GLN A 206 -5.87 -17.80 1.16
C GLN A 206 -5.18 -18.99 1.83
N SER A 207 -4.18 -18.74 2.67
CA SER A 207 -3.48 -19.81 3.41
C SER A 207 -4.41 -20.53 4.39
N TYR A 208 -5.30 -19.79 5.06
CA TYR A 208 -6.30 -20.33 5.97
C TYR A 208 -7.33 -21.17 5.22
N ALA A 209 -7.86 -20.68 4.09
CA ALA A 209 -8.79 -21.41 3.25
C ALA A 209 -8.20 -22.74 2.77
N ARG A 210 -6.95 -22.74 2.29
CA ARG A 210 -6.23 -23.96 1.88
C ARG A 210 -6.05 -24.95 3.03
N THR A 211 -5.71 -24.45 4.22
CA THR A 211 -5.54 -25.29 5.41
C THR A 211 -6.88 -25.89 5.86
N ALA A 212 -7.94 -25.07 5.84
CA ALA A 212 -9.30 -25.51 6.19
C ALA A 212 -9.80 -26.58 5.21
N GLU A 213 -9.56 -26.41 3.91
CA GLU A 213 -9.89 -27.40 2.88
C GLU A 213 -9.16 -28.73 3.12
N GLN A 214 -7.84 -28.68 3.38
CA GLN A 214 -7.05 -29.88 3.71
C GLN A 214 -7.54 -30.57 4.99
N GLN A 215 -7.91 -29.79 6.02
CA GLN A 215 -8.45 -30.34 7.26
C GLN A 215 -9.84 -30.96 7.05
N ALA A 216 -10.71 -30.31 6.28
CA ALA A 216 -12.02 -30.84 5.93
C ALA A 216 -11.88 -32.16 5.14
N ALA A 217 -10.98 -32.21 4.14
CA ALA A 217 -10.68 -33.42 3.38
C ALA A 217 -10.16 -34.55 4.29
N LYS A 218 -9.23 -34.26 5.22
CA LYS A 218 -8.75 -35.25 6.21
C LYS A 218 -9.87 -35.74 7.12
N LYS A 219 -10.73 -34.85 7.61
CA LYS A 219 -11.86 -35.21 8.47
C LYS A 219 -12.82 -36.13 7.75
N GLU A 220 -13.11 -35.86 6.48
CA GLU A 220 -13.96 -36.71 5.65
C GLU A 220 -13.34 -38.09 5.42
N ARG A 221 -12.03 -38.16 5.15
CA ARG A 221 -11.30 -39.44 5.08
C ARG A 221 -11.42 -40.25 6.36
N PHE A 222 -11.25 -39.62 7.53
CA PHE A 222 -11.43 -40.30 8.81
C PHE A 222 -12.88 -40.76 9.04
N ARG A 223 -13.87 -40.01 8.54
CA ARG A 223 -15.28 -40.41 8.60
C ARG A 223 -15.53 -41.65 7.74
N ILE A 224 -15.10 -41.63 6.47
CA ILE A 224 -15.28 -42.76 5.55
C ILE A 224 -14.52 -44.00 6.04
N SER A 225 -13.29 -43.86 6.54
CA SER A 225 -12.54 -44.99 7.09
C SER A 225 -13.22 -45.64 8.29
N ARG A 226 -13.88 -44.85 9.15
CA ARG A 226 -14.69 -45.39 10.26
C ARG A 226 -15.92 -46.12 9.74
N GLU A 227 -16.63 -45.53 8.80
CA GLU A 227 -17.80 -46.15 8.17
C GLU A 227 -17.46 -47.50 7.51
N ILE A 228 -16.30 -47.58 6.83
CA ILE A 228 -15.78 -48.86 6.29
C ILE A 228 -15.49 -49.86 7.40
N HIS A 229 -14.83 -49.44 8.49
CA HIS A 229 -14.51 -50.31 9.61
C HIS A 229 -15.77 -50.87 10.28
N ASP A 230 -16.79 -50.02 10.48
CA ASP A 230 -18.06 -50.41 11.09
C ASP A 230 -18.84 -51.40 10.20
N ILE A 231 -18.94 -51.12 8.88
CA ILE A 231 -19.58 -52.03 7.91
C ILE A 231 -18.83 -53.36 7.86
N SER A 232 -17.50 -53.32 7.74
CA SER A 232 -16.67 -54.52 7.68
C SER A 232 -16.79 -55.35 8.97
N GLY A 233 -16.76 -54.70 10.13
CA GLY A 233 -16.88 -55.36 11.44
C GLY A 233 -18.24 -56.03 11.62
N TYR A 234 -19.33 -55.35 11.27
CA TYR A 234 -20.68 -55.92 11.31
C TYR A 234 -20.81 -57.11 10.36
N MET A 235 -20.32 -56.99 9.12
CA MET A 235 -20.39 -58.05 8.13
C MET A 235 -19.62 -59.31 8.56
N PHE A 236 -18.38 -59.15 9.06
CA PHE A 236 -17.62 -60.30 9.55
C PHE A 236 -18.23 -60.94 10.78
N THR A 237 -18.77 -60.14 11.71
CA THR A 237 -19.48 -60.67 12.89
C THR A 237 -20.68 -61.53 12.48
N ASN A 238 -21.49 -61.06 11.52
CA ASN A 238 -22.63 -61.82 11.01
C ASN A 238 -22.21 -63.09 10.26
N ILE A 239 -21.14 -63.01 9.46
CA ILE A 239 -20.60 -64.18 8.75
C ILE A 239 -20.12 -65.24 9.76
N ILE A 240 -19.37 -64.83 10.79
CA ILE A 240 -18.88 -65.73 11.85
C ILE A 240 -20.06 -66.37 12.59
N ALA A 241 -21.07 -65.59 13.01
CA ALA A 241 -22.24 -66.10 13.71
C ALA A 241 -23.04 -67.12 12.86
N MET A 242 -23.20 -66.86 11.57
CA MET A 242 -23.85 -67.81 10.64
C MET A 242 -23.02 -69.08 10.45
N MET A 243 -21.68 -68.97 10.39
CA MET A 243 -20.80 -70.14 10.32
C MET A 243 -20.86 -70.97 11.61
N ASP A 244 -20.86 -70.34 12.78
CA ASP A 244 -21.01 -71.01 14.07
C ASP A 244 -22.35 -71.76 14.18
N ALA A 245 -23.43 -71.16 13.66
CA ALA A 245 -24.73 -71.81 13.58
C ALA A 245 -24.71 -73.07 12.70
N ILE A 246 -24.01 -73.02 11.55
CA ILE A 246 -23.81 -74.19 10.69
C ILE A 246 -23.05 -75.29 11.46
N ILE A 247 -21.93 -74.93 12.11
CA ILE A 247 -21.11 -75.89 12.88
C ILE A 247 -21.93 -76.53 14.02
N ALA A 248 -22.72 -75.75 14.74
CA ALA A 248 -23.55 -76.23 15.86
C ALA A 248 -24.62 -77.25 15.43
N THR A 249 -25.10 -77.20 14.18
CA THR A 249 -26.05 -78.20 13.66
C THR A 249 -25.41 -79.56 13.35
N GLY A 250 -24.08 -79.66 13.42
CA GLY A 250 -23.31 -80.89 13.19
C GLY A 250 -23.38 -81.40 11.75
N CYS A 251 -23.72 -80.53 10.78
CA CYS A 251 -23.90 -80.86 9.36
C CYS A 251 -24.83 -82.07 9.10
N ARG A 252 -25.80 -82.30 10.00
CA ARG A 252 -26.65 -83.52 10.00
C ARG A 252 -27.64 -83.56 8.82
N SER A 253 -27.96 -82.41 8.23
CA SER A 253 -28.78 -82.29 7.02
C SER A 253 -27.97 -81.58 5.93
N SER A 254 -27.62 -82.33 4.88
CA SER A 254 -26.84 -81.81 3.74
C SER A 254 -27.53 -80.62 3.06
N GLU A 255 -28.85 -80.68 2.92
CA GLU A 255 -29.66 -79.69 2.23
C GLU A 255 -29.72 -78.34 2.99
N LYS A 256 -30.00 -78.37 4.30
CA LYS A 256 -29.97 -77.15 5.15
C LYS A 256 -28.58 -76.55 5.29
N THR A 257 -27.55 -77.40 5.34
CA THR A 257 -26.14 -76.94 5.38
C THR A 257 -25.78 -76.21 4.08
N SER A 258 -26.23 -76.73 2.94
CA SER A 258 -26.04 -76.12 1.63
C SER A 258 -26.72 -74.75 1.51
N GLU A 259 -27.98 -74.62 1.97
CA GLU A 259 -28.70 -73.33 1.99
C GLU A 259 -28.00 -72.28 2.85
N LEU A 260 -27.59 -72.64 4.07
CA LEU A 260 -26.89 -71.71 4.97
C LEU A 260 -25.52 -71.29 4.41
N CYS A 261 -24.78 -72.21 3.78
CA CYS A 261 -23.53 -71.88 3.08
C CYS A 261 -23.76 -70.91 1.89
N MET A 262 -24.85 -71.08 1.14
CA MET A 262 -25.22 -70.16 0.06
C MET A 262 -25.56 -68.76 0.59
N LEU A 263 -26.27 -68.69 1.73
CA LEU A 263 -26.60 -67.42 2.38
C LEU A 263 -25.33 -66.70 2.89
N VAL A 264 -24.43 -67.42 3.56
CA VAL A 264 -23.12 -66.89 3.99
C VAL A 264 -22.31 -66.38 2.80
N ARG A 265 -22.29 -67.12 1.68
CA ARG A 265 -21.61 -66.71 0.45
C ARG A 265 -22.22 -65.42 -0.14
N SER A 266 -23.54 -65.31 -0.16
CA SER A 266 -24.22 -64.09 -0.62
C SER A 266 -23.88 -62.89 0.26
N GLN A 267 -23.97 -63.06 1.58
CA GLN A 267 -23.66 -62.00 2.55
C GLN A 267 -22.19 -61.54 2.41
N ALA A 268 -21.25 -62.47 2.24
CA ALA A 268 -19.85 -62.13 1.98
C ALA A 268 -19.65 -61.36 0.66
N HIS A 269 -20.36 -61.73 -0.40
CA HIS A 269 -20.31 -61.00 -1.67
C HIS A 269 -20.88 -59.58 -1.56
N ASP A 270 -22.02 -59.41 -0.89
CA ASP A 270 -22.62 -58.10 -0.68
C ASP A 270 -21.72 -57.21 0.19
N GLY A 271 -21.09 -57.76 1.23
CA GLY A 271 -20.15 -57.02 2.08
C GLY A 271 -18.89 -56.59 1.33
N LEU A 272 -18.35 -57.45 0.48
CA LEU A 272 -17.24 -57.10 -0.39
C LEU A 272 -17.62 -56.01 -1.39
N ARG A 273 -18.86 -56.02 -1.91
CA ARG A 273 -19.36 -54.97 -2.82
C ARG A 273 -19.47 -53.62 -2.11
N GLU A 274 -20.07 -53.57 -0.91
CA GLU A 274 -20.21 -52.32 -0.15
C GLU A 274 -18.85 -51.76 0.31
N THR A 275 -17.94 -52.64 0.77
CA THR A 275 -16.56 -52.23 1.13
C THR A 275 -15.83 -51.65 -0.08
N ARG A 276 -15.96 -52.27 -1.26
CA ARG A 276 -15.35 -51.75 -2.50
C ARG A 276 -15.94 -50.41 -2.93
N LYS A 277 -17.25 -50.19 -2.78
CA LYS A 277 -17.89 -48.90 -3.06
C LYS A 277 -17.35 -47.79 -2.16
N ALA A 278 -17.25 -48.05 -0.85
CA ALA A 278 -16.72 -47.08 0.10
C ALA A 278 -15.22 -46.80 -0.11
N LEU A 279 -14.43 -47.82 -0.46
CA LEU A 279 -13.02 -47.65 -0.83
C LEU A 279 -12.84 -46.86 -2.14
N HIS A 280 -13.77 -47.00 -3.09
CA HIS A 280 -13.77 -46.22 -4.33
C HIS A 280 -13.97 -44.73 -4.06
N LEU A 281 -14.89 -44.38 -3.16
CA LEU A 281 -15.11 -43.00 -2.71
C LEU A 281 -13.85 -42.39 -2.06
N LEU A 282 -13.09 -43.18 -1.28
CA LEU A 282 -11.79 -42.77 -0.76
C LEU A 282 -10.76 -42.53 -1.86
N ARG A 283 -10.69 -43.43 -2.86
CA ARG A 283 -9.70 -43.37 -3.94
C ARG A 283 -9.90 -42.19 -4.88
N ASN A 284 -11.15 -41.76 -5.11
CA ASN A 284 -11.45 -40.57 -5.91
C ASN A 284 -11.04 -39.25 -5.20
N THR A 285 -10.69 -39.29 -3.91
CA THR A 285 -10.20 -38.11 -3.15
C THR A 285 -8.67 -38.06 -3.10
N GLU A 286 -8.00 -39.01 -3.76
CA GLU A 286 -6.59 -39.34 -3.54
C GLU A 286 -5.75 -39.26 -4.82
N ASP A 287 -6.21 -38.58 -5.88
CA ASP A 287 -5.48 -38.56 -7.15
C ASP A 287 -4.20 -37.70 -7.08
N ASP A 288 -3.21 -38.33 -6.47
CA ASP A 288 -1.79 -38.13 -6.58
C ASP A 288 -1.16 -39.47 -6.15
N ARG A 289 -1.18 -40.49 -7.03
CA ARG A 289 -0.16 -41.56 -7.18
C ARG A 289 -0.61 -42.73 -8.10
N GLU A 290 0.07 -42.83 -9.24
CA GLU A 290 -0.01 -43.84 -10.32
C GLU A 290 -1.13 -43.63 -11.36
N GLN A 291 -0.96 -42.58 -12.19
CA GLN A 291 -1.83 -42.26 -13.32
C GLN A 291 -1.30 -42.85 -14.65
N GLY A 292 -2.21 -42.99 -15.61
CA GLY A 292 -1.91 -43.30 -17.00
C GLY A 292 -1.58 -44.75 -17.32
N ILE A 293 -0.75 -44.94 -18.35
CA ILE A 293 -0.55 -46.24 -19.00
C ILE A 293 0.10 -47.29 -18.08
N ARG A 294 0.79 -46.86 -17.02
CA ARG A 294 1.43 -47.74 -16.04
C ARG A 294 0.42 -48.63 -15.31
N THR A 295 -0.77 -48.11 -15.05
CA THR A 295 -1.85 -48.84 -14.38
C THR A 295 -2.39 -49.97 -15.27
N ILE A 296 -2.34 -49.79 -16.60
CA ILE A 296 -2.72 -50.80 -17.60
C ILE A 296 -1.66 -51.93 -17.67
N TYR A 297 -0.37 -51.60 -17.61
CA TYR A 297 0.69 -52.62 -17.52
C TYR A 297 0.62 -53.43 -16.22
N LYS A 298 0.24 -52.79 -15.11
CA LYS A 298 0.08 -53.46 -13.81
C LYS A 298 -1.06 -54.47 -13.83
N ILE A 299 -2.22 -54.12 -14.41
CA ILE A 299 -3.34 -55.06 -14.53
C ILE A 299 -3.00 -56.22 -15.48
N LYS A 300 -2.26 -55.99 -16.58
CA LYS A 300 -1.71 -57.08 -17.41
C LYS A 300 -0.94 -58.07 -16.56
N LYS A 301 0.05 -57.59 -15.79
CA LYS A 301 0.92 -58.47 -14.99
C LYS A 301 0.13 -59.29 -13.97
N ILE A 302 -0.85 -58.67 -13.32
CA ILE A 302 -1.74 -59.35 -12.38
C ILE A 302 -2.59 -60.40 -13.10
N PHE A 303 -3.15 -60.06 -14.26
CA PHE A 303 -4.03 -60.93 -15.02
C PHE A 303 -3.29 -62.15 -15.58
N GLU A 304 -2.13 -61.97 -16.19
CA GLU A 304 -1.26 -63.05 -16.69
C GLU A 304 -0.89 -64.02 -15.56
N ASN A 305 -0.47 -63.48 -14.40
CA ASN A 305 -0.09 -64.30 -13.24
C ASN A 305 -1.26 -65.09 -12.64
N THR A 306 -2.48 -64.54 -12.69
CA THR A 306 -3.66 -65.15 -12.03
C THR A 306 -4.35 -66.17 -12.92
N THR A 307 -4.32 -65.96 -14.24
CA THR A 307 -5.14 -66.72 -15.20
C THR A 307 -4.31 -67.61 -16.13
N GLY A 308 -3.00 -67.36 -16.25
CA GLY A 308 -2.11 -68.05 -17.20
C GLY A 308 -2.31 -67.63 -18.67
N VAL A 309 -3.22 -66.69 -18.95
CA VAL A 309 -3.50 -66.16 -20.30
C VAL A 309 -2.47 -65.10 -20.66
N SER A 310 -1.83 -65.20 -21.82
CA SER A 310 -0.83 -64.22 -22.27
C SER A 310 -1.49 -62.94 -22.78
N VAL A 311 -1.05 -61.77 -22.30
CA VAL A 311 -1.59 -60.46 -22.67
C VAL A 311 -0.52 -59.62 -23.35
N ASP A 312 -0.77 -59.20 -24.57
CA ASP A 312 0.11 -58.34 -25.36
C ASP A 312 -0.44 -56.92 -25.41
N ILE A 313 0.37 -55.91 -25.08
CA ILE A 313 -0.06 -54.50 -25.06
C ILE A 313 0.83 -53.71 -26.01
N GLU A 314 0.21 -53.12 -27.03
CA GLU A 314 0.85 -52.19 -27.95
C GLU A 314 0.25 -50.80 -27.75
N ALA A 315 1.08 -49.89 -27.26
CA ALA A 315 0.67 -48.57 -26.77
C ALA A 315 0.99 -47.41 -27.74
N GLY A 316 1.31 -47.71 -29.00
CA GLY A 316 1.45 -46.74 -30.09
C GLY A 316 2.10 -45.40 -29.71
N ASN A 317 1.38 -44.30 -29.99
CA ASN A 317 1.75 -42.90 -29.75
C ASN A 317 1.08 -42.30 -28.49
N LEU A 318 0.66 -43.12 -27.52
CA LEU A 318 -0.05 -42.60 -26.36
C LEU A 318 0.86 -41.75 -25.46
N PRO A 319 0.39 -40.56 -24.99
CA PRO A 319 1.03 -39.84 -23.89
C PRO A 319 0.99 -40.69 -22.61
N SER A 320 1.85 -40.35 -21.65
CA SER A 320 1.95 -41.10 -20.39
C SER A 320 0.68 -41.07 -19.54
N THR A 321 -0.18 -40.07 -19.73
CA THR A 321 -1.48 -39.86 -19.08
C THR A 321 -2.37 -38.98 -19.97
N PHE A 322 -3.69 -39.19 -19.91
CA PHE A 322 -4.71 -38.36 -20.55
C PHE A 322 -5.51 -37.50 -19.55
N GLY A 323 -5.08 -37.46 -18.29
CA GLY A 323 -5.83 -36.90 -17.16
C GLY A 323 -6.74 -37.94 -16.48
N ASP A 324 -7.05 -37.69 -15.21
CA ASP A 324 -7.64 -38.63 -14.26
C ASP A 324 -8.91 -39.33 -14.77
N GLU A 325 -9.83 -38.56 -15.37
CA GLU A 325 -11.10 -39.10 -15.86
C GLU A 325 -10.91 -40.07 -17.03
N ILE A 326 -10.08 -39.70 -18.01
CA ILE A 326 -9.86 -40.50 -19.22
C ILE A 326 -9.02 -41.75 -18.88
N ASP A 327 -7.99 -41.59 -18.04
CA ASP A 327 -7.15 -42.71 -17.59
C ASP A 327 -7.97 -43.75 -16.81
N LEU A 328 -8.92 -43.30 -15.96
CA LEU A 328 -9.80 -44.20 -15.22
C LEU A 328 -10.79 -44.94 -16.13
N ILE A 329 -11.35 -44.24 -17.13
CA ILE A 329 -12.23 -44.86 -18.13
C ILE A 329 -11.47 -45.92 -18.91
N LEU A 330 -10.27 -45.59 -19.39
CA LEU A 330 -9.42 -46.51 -20.14
C LEU A 330 -9.06 -47.74 -19.30
N PHE A 331 -8.70 -47.55 -18.03
CA PHE A 331 -8.46 -48.65 -17.09
C PHE A 331 -9.67 -49.57 -16.94
N ARG A 332 -10.88 -49.02 -16.76
CA ARG A 332 -12.12 -49.82 -16.61
C ARG A 332 -12.45 -50.59 -17.88
N VAL A 333 -12.30 -49.97 -19.05
CA VAL A 333 -12.55 -50.62 -20.34
C VAL A 333 -11.62 -51.81 -20.53
N VAL A 334 -10.31 -51.65 -20.25
CA VAL A 334 -9.34 -52.75 -20.34
C VAL A 334 -9.65 -53.85 -19.33
N GLN A 335 -9.97 -53.48 -18.08
CA GLN A 335 -10.31 -54.45 -17.02
C GLN A 335 -11.53 -55.31 -17.39
N GLU A 336 -12.59 -54.67 -17.85
CA GLU A 336 -13.82 -55.37 -18.23
C GLU A 336 -13.60 -56.22 -19.49
N GLY A 337 -12.86 -55.71 -20.47
CA GLY A 337 -12.47 -56.46 -21.66
C GLY A 337 -11.71 -57.74 -21.34
N LEU A 338 -10.72 -57.66 -20.46
CA LEU A 338 -9.96 -58.84 -19.98
C LEU A 338 -10.85 -59.83 -19.24
N THR A 339 -11.76 -59.33 -18.40
CA THR A 339 -12.70 -60.17 -17.64
C THR A 339 -13.64 -60.92 -18.59
N ASN A 340 -14.15 -60.25 -19.62
CA ASN A 340 -15.01 -60.85 -20.63
C ASN A 340 -14.27 -61.87 -21.51
N ALA A 341 -13.03 -61.58 -21.91
CA ALA A 341 -12.20 -62.51 -22.65
C ALA A 341 -11.97 -63.83 -21.88
N LEU A 342 -11.82 -63.76 -20.56
CA LEU A 342 -11.66 -64.94 -19.71
C LEU A 342 -12.98 -65.68 -19.49
N ARG A 343 -14.03 -64.97 -19.08
CA ARG A 343 -15.31 -65.58 -18.66
C ARG A 343 -16.13 -66.13 -19.82
N HIS A 344 -16.11 -65.43 -20.95
CA HIS A 344 -16.97 -65.74 -22.09
C HIS A 344 -16.17 -66.18 -23.32
N GLY A 345 -14.92 -65.73 -23.45
CA GLY A 345 -14.11 -65.98 -24.64
C GLY A 345 -13.22 -67.22 -24.60
N HIS A 346 -13.00 -67.85 -23.44
CA HIS A 346 -12.00 -68.91 -23.24
C HIS A 346 -10.63 -68.60 -23.87
N ALA A 347 -10.23 -67.33 -23.86
CA ALA A 347 -9.07 -66.86 -24.60
C ALA A 347 -7.76 -67.39 -23.98
N THR A 348 -6.87 -67.93 -24.82
CA THR A 348 -5.49 -68.30 -24.44
C THR A 348 -4.49 -67.18 -24.65
N ARG A 349 -4.85 -66.17 -25.47
CA ARG A 349 -4.07 -64.95 -25.69
C ARG A 349 -5.00 -63.75 -25.91
N VAL A 350 -4.64 -62.61 -25.34
CA VAL A 350 -5.34 -61.33 -25.52
C VAL A 350 -4.37 -60.30 -26.04
N ARG A 351 -4.78 -59.48 -27.02
CA ARG A 351 -3.99 -58.36 -27.55
C ARG A 351 -4.77 -57.06 -27.37
N ILE A 352 -4.13 -56.07 -26.76
CA ILE A 352 -4.67 -54.74 -26.52
C ILE A 352 -3.85 -53.76 -27.35
N LEU A 353 -4.52 -53.05 -28.26
CA LEU A 353 -3.90 -52.05 -29.12
C LEU A 353 -4.51 -50.69 -28.77
N LEU A 354 -3.66 -49.71 -28.49
CA LEU A 354 -4.06 -48.34 -28.19
C LEU A 354 -3.31 -47.39 -29.09
N TRP A 355 -4.02 -46.48 -29.77
CA TRP A 355 -3.44 -45.43 -30.60
C TRP A 355 -4.33 -44.17 -30.55
N ILE A 356 -3.72 -43.01 -30.75
CA ILE A 356 -4.43 -41.75 -31.00
C ILE A 356 -4.65 -41.63 -32.50
N VAL A 357 -5.89 -41.36 -32.91
CA VAL A 357 -6.22 -40.96 -34.28
C VAL A 357 -6.37 -39.45 -34.27
N ASP A 358 -5.46 -38.73 -34.94
CA ASP A 358 -5.63 -37.29 -35.14
C ASP A 358 -6.83 -37.08 -36.08
N GLY A 359 -7.84 -36.35 -35.59
CA GLY A 359 -9.09 -36.04 -36.29
C GLY A 359 -9.09 -34.68 -36.93
#